data_AF-A0AAW9NQN3-F1
#
_entry.id   AF-A0AAW9NQN3-F1
#
_cell.length_a   1.000
_cell.length_b   1.000
_cell.length_c   1.000
_cell.angle_alpha   90.00
_cell.angle_beta   90.00
_cell.angle_gamma   90.00
#
_symmetry.space_group_name_H-M   'P 1'
#
loop_
_entity.id
_entity.type
_entity.pdbx_description
1 polymer ?
#
loop_
_entity_poly.entity_id
_entity_poly.type
_entity_poly.pdbx_seq_one_letter_code
_entity_poly.pdbx_strand_id
1 'polypeptide(L)'
;MKLEQLFYRGQIHACYQKAQEENNSSFAQQVIALYERYQLGNIPCYTAHEPQSVERADETYAEQDEVLAIRAIKDEQPFATRTRQLEELAHTGTDAERAQSFFTQAQLFLFAHHYSESVYCFLQAVNYNPNKAVYYGLAAQTMQRLDYTPFELLGYLERAIELDDKNARWYWNRSLILTELYKNLQHDAFLEQALIALEQAQSYCRDEQQSLRSAIENTVENMREYIF
;
A
#
# COMPACT_ATOMS: atom_id res chain seq x y z
N MET A 1 2.53 -22.86 -6.19
CA MET A 1 1.98 -22.72 -4.82
C MET A 1 0.50 -23.10 -4.84
N LYS A 2 -0.07 -23.64 -3.76
CA LYS A 2 -1.52 -23.97 -3.72
C LYS A 2 -2.37 -22.70 -3.64
N LEU A 3 -3.62 -22.78 -4.10
CA LEU A 3 -4.55 -21.65 -4.14
C LEU A 3 -4.80 -21.05 -2.74
N GLU A 4 -5.08 -21.90 -1.76
CA GLU A 4 -5.33 -21.50 -0.37
C GLU A 4 -4.11 -20.79 0.24
N GLN A 5 -2.91 -21.26 -0.11
CA GLN A 5 -1.66 -20.65 0.37
C GLN A 5 -1.50 -19.22 -0.14
N LEU A 6 -1.88 -18.93 -1.39
CA LEU A 6 -1.89 -17.56 -1.94
C LEU A 6 -2.90 -16.68 -1.19
N PHE A 7 -4.09 -17.22 -0.92
CA PHE A 7 -5.16 -16.52 -0.21
C PHE A 7 -4.73 -16.10 1.20
N TYR A 8 -4.25 -17.03 2.02
CA TYR A 8 -3.86 -16.72 3.41
C TYR A 8 -2.61 -15.86 3.49
N ARG A 9 -1.73 -15.92 2.46
CA ARG A 9 -0.64 -14.96 2.33
C ARG A 9 -1.14 -13.54 2.06
N GLY A 10 -2.36 -13.36 1.57
CA GLY A 10 -2.85 -12.07 1.09
C GLY A 10 -2.29 -11.68 -0.28
N GLN A 11 -1.94 -12.66 -1.12
CA GLN A 11 -1.57 -12.45 -2.53
C GLN A 11 -2.82 -12.55 -3.39
N ILE A 12 -3.68 -11.53 -3.34
CA ILE A 12 -5.05 -11.58 -3.83
C ILE A 12 -5.12 -11.65 -5.36
N HIS A 13 -4.26 -10.92 -6.08
CA HIS A 13 -4.14 -10.96 -7.54
C HIS A 13 -3.60 -12.31 -8.02
N ALA A 14 -2.50 -12.80 -7.43
CA ALA A 14 -1.97 -14.11 -7.79
C ALA A 14 -2.94 -15.25 -7.41
N CYS A 15 -3.63 -15.13 -6.27
CA CYS A 15 -4.69 -16.05 -5.86
C CYS A 15 -5.84 -16.08 -6.88
N TYR A 16 -6.28 -14.92 -7.35
CA TYR A 16 -7.33 -14.82 -8.35
C TYR A 16 -6.93 -15.47 -9.68
N GLN A 17 -5.75 -15.16 -10.21
CA GLN A 17 -5.24 -15.78 -11.44
C GLN A 17 -5.23 -17.31 -11.32
N LYS A 18 -4.74 -17.81 -10.19
CA LYS A 18 -4.74 -19.26 -9.93
C LYS A 18 -6.15 -19.85 -9.80
N ALA A 19 -7.08 -19.13 -9.16
CA ALA A 19 -8.47 -19.57 -9.06
C ALA A 19 -9.15 -19.69 -10.43
N GLN A 20 -8.82 -18.80 -11.37
CA GLN A 20 -9.32 -18.89 -12.74
C GLN A 20 -8.83 -20.14 -13.47
N GLU A 21 -7.59 -20.57 -13.22
CA GLU A 21 -7.02 -21.82 -13.76
C GLU A 21 -7.65 -23.07 -13.11
N GLU A 22 -7.98 -22.99 -11.81
CA GLU A 22 -8.50 -24.10 -10.98
C GLU A 22 -10.01 -23.93 -10.65
N ASN A 23 -10.81 -23.46 -11.61
CA ASN A 23 -12.23 -23.09 -11.41
C ASN A 23 -13.19 -24.29 -11.18
N ASN A 24 -12.65 -25.46 -10.86
CA ASN A 24 -13.42 -26.67 -10.54
C ASN A 24 -13.72 -26.83 -9.05
N SER A 25 -13.08 -26.04 -8.17
CA SER A 25 -13.29 -26.11 -6.73
C SER A 25 -14.22 -25.01 -6.22
N SER A 26 -14.99 -25.31 -5.16
CA SER A 26 -15.84 -24.32 -4.50
C SER A 26 -15.03 -23.16 -3.92
N PHE A 27 -13.80 -23.42 -3.45
CA PHE A 27 -12.91 -22.38 -2.94
C PHE A 27 -12.47 -21.41 -4.04
N ALA A 28 -12.09 -21.91 -5.23
CA ALA A 28 -11.76 -21.05 -6.38
C ALA A 28 -12.93 -20.14 -6.77
N GLN A 29 -14.15 -20.66 -6.77
CA GLN A 29 -15.35 -19.86 -7.05
C GLN A 29 -15.58 -18.77 -6.00
N GLN A 30 -15.30 -19.05 -4.72
CA GLN A 30 -15.38 -18.04 -3.65
C GLN A 30 -14.32 -16.94 -3.82
N VAL A 31 -13.09 -17.30 -4.18
CA VAL A 31 -12.01 -16.34 -4.46
C VAL A 31 -12.39 -15.42 -5.63
N ILE A 32 -12.89 -15.99 -6.73
CA ILE A 32 -13.34 -15.22 -7.91
C ILE A 32 -14.47 -14.26 -7.51
N ALA A 33 -15.49 -14.75 -6.79
CA ALA A 33 -16.61 -13.91 -6.35
C ALA A 33 -16.18 -12.79 -5.38
N LEU A 34 -15.20 -13.05 -4.51
CA LEU A 34 -14.62 -12.02 -3.64
C LEU A 34 -13.88 -10.96 -4.46
N TYR A 35 -13.06 -11.38 -5.42
CA TYR A 35 -12.29 -10.49 -6.27
C TYR A 35 -13.18 -9.56 -7.09
N GLU A 36 -14.29 -10.09 -7.64
CA GLU A 36 -15.30 -9.34 -8.36
C GLU A 36 -16.09 -8.40 -7.44
N ARG A 37 -16.52 -8.88 -6.27
CA ARG A 37 -17.29 -8.08 -5.29
C ARG A 37 -16.57 -6.80 -4.88
N TYR A 38 -15.27 -6.90 -4.63
CA TYR A 38 -14.43 -5.75 -4.24
C TYR A 38 -13.77 -5.07 -5.44
N GLN A 39 -14.12 -5.48 -6.67
CA GLN A 39 -13.62 -4.87 -7.91
C GLN A 39 -12.08 -4.79 -7.95
N LEU A 40 -11.40 -5.81 -7.41
CA LEU A 40 -9.94 -5.81 -7.27
C LEU A 40 -9.22 -5.84 -8.62
N GLY A 41 -9.93 -6.19 -9.69
CA GLY A 41 -9.45 -6.06 -11.07
C GLY A 41 -9.22 -4.61 -11.51
N ASN A 42 -9.77 -3.62 -10.80
CA ASN A 42 -9.56 -2.21 -11.09
C ASN A 42 -8.23 -1.69 -10.54
N ILE A 43 -7.54 -2.43 -9.66
CA ILE A 43 -6.20 -2.07 -9.18
C ILE A 43 -5.23 -2.25 -10.35
N PRO A 44 -4.60 -1.19 -10.87
CA PRO A 44 -3.74 -1.29 -12.03
C PRO A 44 -2.57 -2.25 -11.79
N CYS A 45 -2.25 -3.05 -12.80
CA CYS A 45 -0.99 -3.80 -12.84
C CYS A 45 0.12 -2.89 -13.36
N TYR A 46 1.32 -2.99 -12.77
CA TYR A 46 2.49 -2.33 -13.32
C TYR A 46 2.74 -2.75 -14.77
N THR A 47 3.30 -1.83 -15.55
CA THR A 47 3.63 -2.03 -16.97
C THR A 47 5.14 -2.18 -17.18
N ALA A 48 5.95 -1.74 -16.22
CA ALA A 48 7.39 -1.91 -16.21
C ALA A 48 7.94 -2.01 -14.78
N HIS A 49 9.08 -2.70 -14.64
CA HIS A 49 9.87 -2.74 -13.41
C HIS A 49 10.92 -1.63 -13.42
N GLU A 50 10.56 -0.49 -12.85
CA GLU A 50 11.48 0.65 -12.69
C GLU A 50 12.24 0.57 -11.36
N PRO A 51 13.39 1.25 -11.22
CA PRO A 51 14.00 1.45 -9.91
C PRO A 51 13.04 2.15 -8.95
N GLN A 52 12.91 1.58 -7.75
CA GLN A 52 12.04 2.08 -6.70
C GLN A 52 12.78 2.99 -5.74
N SER A 53 12.06 3.98 -5.21
CA SER A 53 12.60 4.92 -4.22
C SER A 53 12.79 4.23 -2.89
N VAL A 54 13.94 4.47 -2.27
CA VAL A 54 14.28 3.91 -0.96
C VAL A 54 13.77 4.84 0.13
N GLU A 55 13.06 4.28 1.11
CA GLU A 55 12.64 5.02 2.28
C GLU A 55 13.83 5.61 3.05
N ARG A 56 13.77 6.87 3.44
CA ARG A 56 14.81 7.56 4.19
C ARG A 56 14.66 7.33 5.69
N ALA A 57 15.68 7.74 6.45
CA ALA A 57 15.70 7.65 7.91
C ALA A 57 14.55 8.42 8.59
N ASP A 58 14.05 9.48 7.95
CA ASP A 58 12.91 10.29 8.40
C ASP A 58 11.55 9.77 7.90
N GLU A 59 11.51 8.53 7.42
CA GLU A 59 10.32 7.83 6.90
C GLU A 59 9.72 8.46 5.64
N THR A 60 10.50 9.30 4.94
CA THR A 60 10.09 9.87 3.65
C THR A 60 10.66 9.14 2.45
N TYR A 61 10.00 9.29 1.31
CA TYR A 61 10.47 8.87 0.00
C TYR A 61 10.82 10.08 -0.86
N ALA A 62 11.60 9.88 -1.94
CA ALA A 62 11.99 10.95 -2.84
C ALA A 62 10.80 11.71 -3.44
N GLU A 63 9.70 10.99 -3.69
CA GLU A 63 8.44 11.54 -4.19
C GLU A 63 7.81 12.56 -3.23
N GLN A 64 8.23 12.61 -1.95
CA GLN A 64 7.72 13.55 -0.95
C GLN A 64 8.55 14.85 -0.86
N ASP A 65 9.62 15.01 -1.64
CA ASP A 65 10.46 16.21 -1.57
C ASP A 65 9.67 17.48 -1.91
N GLU A 66 8.80 17.41 -2.93
CA GLU A 66 7.93 18.53 -3.30
C GLU A 66 6.87 18.81 -2.22
N VAL A 67 6.34 17.77 -1.57
CA VAL A 67 5.38 17.91 -0.45
C VAL A 67 6.00 18.72 0.68
N LEU A 68 7.24 18.39 1.07
CA LEU A 68 7.97 19.10 2.12
C LEU A 68 8.27 20.55 1.71
N ALA A 69 8.65 20.77 0.45
CA ALA A 69 8.89 22.11 -0.07
C ALA A 69 7.62 22.98 -0.03
N ILE A 70 6.47 22.43 -0.41
CA ILE A 70 5.18 23.14 -0.37
C ILE A 70 4.76 23.43 1.07
N ARG A 71 4.89 22.46 1.98
CA ARG A 71 4.54 22.64 3.40
C ARG A 71 5.42 23.65 4.13
N ALA A 72 6.63 23.92 3.63
CA ALA A 72 7.52 24.93 4.17
C ALA A 72 7.12 26.37 3.78
N ILE A 73 6.21 26.56 2.81
CA ILE A 73 5.75 27.87 2.37
C ILE A 73 4.82 28.48 3.43
N LYS A 74 5.20 29.65 3.95
CA LYS A 74 4.43 30.38 4.97
C LYS A 74 3.48 31.41 4.37
N ASP A 75 3.85 31.98 3.22
CA ASP A 75 3.10 33.02 2.57
C ASP A 75 1.95 32.43 1.74
N GLU A 76 0.77 33.00 1.85
CA GLU A 76 -0.45 32.51 1.19
C GLU A 76 -0.34 32.51 -0.33
N GLN A 77 0.19 33.58 -0.92
CA GLN A 77 0.26 33.74 -2.38
C GLN A 77 1.16 32.68 -3.06
N PRO A 78 2.41 32.44 -2.59
CA PRO A 78 3.22 31.34 -3.11
C PRO A 78 2.61 29.96 -2.88
N PHE A 79 1.96 29.73 -1.72
CA PHE A 79 1.30 28.45 -1.43
C PHE A 79 0.15 28.19 -2.42
N ALA A 80 -0.75 29.17 -2.58
CA ALA A 80 -1.85 29.10 -3.54
C ALA A 80 -1.37 28.91 -4.98
N THR A 81 -0.24 29.52 -5.33
CA THR A 81 0.38 29.35 -6.65
C THR A 81 0.87 27.92 -6.86
N ARG A 82 1.52 27.33 -5.87
CA ARG A 82 1.98 25.93 -5.93
C ARG A 82 0.80 24.95 -6.01
N THR A 83 -0.25 25.14 -5.23
CA THR A 83 -1.44 24.29 -5.29
C THR A 83 -2.11 24.36 -6.68
N ARG A 84 -2.22 25.56 -7.26
CA ARG A 84 -2.76 25.72 -8.63
C ARG A 84 -1.89 25.01 -9.68
N GLN A 85 -0.56 25.06 -9.54
CA GLN A 85 0.35 24.36 -10.45
C GLN A 85 0.19 22.85 -10.35
N LEU A 86 0.01 22.30 -9.14
CA LEU A 86 -0.29 20.88 -8.95
C LEU A 86 -1.59 20.51 -9.67
N GLU A 87 -2.66 21.28 -9.45
CA GLU A 87 -3.94 21.05 -10.13
C GLU A 87 -3.77 21.11 -11.65
N GLU A 88 -3.08 22.12 -12.18
CA GLU A 88 -2.82 22.23 -13.62
C GLU A 88 -2.06 21.02 -14.16
N LEU A 89 -0.96 20.63 -13.52
CA LEU A 89 -0.15 19.47 -13.92
C LEU A 89 -0.93 18.15 -13.87
N ALA A 90 -1.83 17.99 -12.90
CA ALA A 90 -2.69 16.81 -12.80
C ALA A 90 -3.63 16.64 -14.02
N HIS A 91 -3.93 17.75 -14.71
CA HIS A 91 -4.79 17.76 -15.90
C HIS A 91 -3.99 17.79 -17.22
N THR A 92 -2.87 18.51 -17.28
CA THR A 92 -2.18 18.83 -18.54
C THR A 92 -0.83 18.15 -18.72
N GLY A 93 -0.25 17.61 -17.65
CA GLY A 93 1.07 16.99 -17.68
C GLY A 93 1.11 15.67 -18.44
N THR A 94 2.32 15.14 -18.62
CA THR A 94 2.54 13.73 -18.99
C THR A 94 2.01 12.80 -17.90
N ASP A 95 1.81 11.51 -18.20
CA ASP A 95 1.32 10.55 -17.20
C ASP A 95 2.22 10.49 -15.95
N ALA A 96 3.54 10.59 -16.10
CA ALA A 96 4.47 10.66 -14.97
C ALA A 96 4.29 11.94 -14.13
N GLU A 97 4.14 13.10 -14.77
CA GLU A 97 3.91 14.38 -14.08
C GLU A 97 2.55 14.42 -13.39
N ARG A 98 1.51 13.88 -14.04
CA ARG A 98 0.18 13.75 -13.47
C ARG A 98 0.21 12.85 -12.25
N ALA A 99 0.88 11.69 -12.35
CA ALA A 99 1.01 10.77 -11.24
C ALA A 99 1.72 11.40 -10.04
N GLN A 100 2.85 12.08 -10.28
CA GLN A 100 3.58 12.79 -9.24
C GLN A 100 2.75 13.95 -8.64
N SER A 101 2.03 14.71 -9.47
CA SER A 101 1.15 15.78 -8.97
C SER A 101 0.04 15.23 -8.07
N PHE A 102 -0.64 14.16 -8.50
CA PHE A 102 -1.65 13.50 -7.69
C PHE A 102 -1.05 12.92 -6.40
N PHE A 103 0.14 12.34 -6.45
CA PHE A 103 0.84 11.89 -5.25
C PHE A 103 1.13 13.04 -4.28
N THR A 104 1.66 14.15 -4.77
CA THR A 104 1.94 15.35 -3.96
C THR A 104 0.64 15.87 -3.32
N GLN A 105 -0.44 15.97 -4.09
CA GLN A 105 -1.76 16.37 -3.56
C GLN A 105 -2.28 15.39 -2.51
N ALA A 106 -2.14 14.07 -2.73
CA ALA A 106 -2.57 13.05 -1.79
C ALA A 106 -1.90 13.22 -0.43
N GLN A 107 -0.59 13.47 -0.43
CA GLN A 107 0.20 13.71 0.78
C GLN A 107 -0.20 15.02 1.47
N LEU A 108 -0.45 16.09 0.71
CA LEU A 108 -0.92 17.36 1.29
C LEU A 108 -2.30 17.20 1.95
N PHE A 109 -3.24 16.51 1.30
CA PHE A 109 -4.54 16.17 1.89
C PHE A 109 -4.40 15.28 3.13
N LEU A 110 -3.48 14.31 3.10
CA LEU A 110 -3.19 13.46 4.26
C LEU A 110 -2.71 14.28 5.45
N PHE A 111 -1.76 15.21 5.24
CA PHE A 111 -1.29 16.11 6.29
C PHE A 111 -2.38 17.07 6.79
N ALA A 112 -3.37 17.39 5.95
CA ALA A 112 -4.54 18.17 6.33
C ALA A 112 -5.68 17.32 6.94
N HIS A 113 -5.48 16.01 7.11
CA HIS A 113 -6.50 15.06 7.59
C HIS A 113 -7.74 14.93 6.69
N HIS A 114 -7.63 15.29 5.41
CA HIS A 114 -8.65 15.09 4.38
C HIS A 114 -8.45 13.72 3.74
N TYR A 115 -8.79 12.66 4.47
CA TYR A 115 -8.41 11.30 4.10
C TYR A 115 -9.08 10.81 2.80
N SER A 116 -10.33 11.19 2.54
CA SER A 116 -11.06 10.72 1.35
C SER A 116 -10.45 11.28 0.06
N GLU A 117 -10.13 12.57 0.06
CA GLU A 117 -9.43 13.26 -1.01
C GLU A 117 -8.01 12.70 -1.17
N SER A 118 -7.34 12.42 -0.05
CA SER A 118 -6.01 11.79 -0.06
C SER A 118 -6.02 10.44 -0.75
N VAL A 119 -6.94 9.54 -0.37
CA VAL A 119 -7.09 8.23 -1.03
C VAL A 119 -7.37 8.42 -2.51
N TYR A 120 -8.35 9.26 -2.87
CA TYR A 120 -8.67 9.52 -4.28
C TYR A 120 -7.42 9.91 -5.09
N CYS A 121 -6.63 10.85 -4.57
CA CYS A 121 -5.41 11.30 -5.22
C CYS A 121 -4.35 10.19 -5.31
N PHE A 122 -4.15 9.36 -4.28
CA PHE A 122 -3.26 8.20 -4.38
C PHE A 122 -3.71 7.22 -5.47
N LEU A 123 -5.01 6.96 -5.57
CA LEU A 123 -5.55 6.06 -6.59
C LEU A 123 -5.33 6.64 -8.00
N GLN A 124 -5.45 7.96 -8.18
CA GLN A 124 -5.11 8.60 -9.44
C GLN A 124 -3.61 8.50 -9.75
N ALA A 125 -2.73 8.67 -8.75
CA ALA A 125 -1.29 8.52 -8.93
C ALA A 125 -0.94 7.11 -9.46
N VAL A 126 -1.55 6.08 -8.88
CA VAL A 126 -1.44 4.69 -9.35
C VAL A 126 -1.97 4.51 -10.77
N ASN A 127 -3.11 5.11 -11.11
CA ASN A 127 -3.70 5.00 -12.45
C ASN A 127 -2.83 5.62 -13.55
N TYR A 128 -2.21 6.77 -13.29
CA TYR A 128 -1.33 7.42 -14.27
C TYR A 128 0.05 6.78 -14.33
N ASN A 129 0.58 6.31 -13.20
CA ASN A 129 1.85 5.59 -13.19
C ASN A 129 1.78 4.37 -12.26
N PRO A 130 1.51 3.18 -12.81
CA PRO A 130 1.44 1.95 -12.04
C PRO A 130 2.81 1.32 -11.78
N ASN A 131 3.93 2.01 -12.05
CA ASN A 131 5.28 1.44 -11.94
C ASN A 131 6.02 1.88 -10.65
N LYS A 132 5.33 2.59 -9.73
CA LYS A 132 5.91 3.10 -8.47
C LYS A 132 5.27 2.43 -7.26
N ALA A 133 6.04 1.61 -6.55
CA ALA A 133 5.61 0.88 -5.36
C ALA A 133 5.07 1.80 -4.26
N VAL A 134 5.70 2.96 -4.07
CA VAL A 134 5.30 3.95 -3.06
C VAL A 134 3.88 4.46 -3.27
N TYR A 135 3.38 4.54 -4.50
CA TYR A 135 2.01 4.97 -4.78
C TYR A 135 1.00 3.95 -4.26
N TYR A 136 1.24 2.67 -4.50
CA TYR A 136 0.38 1.60 -3.99
C TYR A 136 0.47 1.46 -2.47
N GLY A 137 1.68 1.45 -1.93
CA GLY A 137 1.91 1.19 -0.51
C GLY A 137 1.36 2.29 0.39
N LEU A 138 1.51 3.57 0.00
CA LEU A 138 0.93 4.69 0.73
C LEU A 138 -0.58 4.85 0.49
N ALA A 139 -1.10 4.43 -0.68
CA ALA A 139 -2.53 4.29 -0.88
C ALA A 139 -3.13 3.33 0.16
N ALA A 140 -2.60 2.11 0.26
CA ALA A 140 -3.08 1.10 1.20
C ALA A 140 -3.02 1.57 2.66
N GLN A 141 -1.91 2.20 3.06
CA GLN A 141 -1.75 2.74 4.41
C GLN A 141 -2.78 3.85 4.72
N THR A 142 -3.12 4.67 3.73
CA THR A 142 -4.10 5.75 3.89
C THR A 142 -5.53 5.22 3.88
N MET A 143 -5.82 4.23 3.03
CA MET A 143 -7.10 3.51 2.97
C MET A 143 -7.43 2.82 4.30
N GLN A 144 -6.43 2.32 5.04
CA GLN A 144 -6.63 1.74 6.37
C GLN A 144 -7.29 2.71 7.37
N ARG A 145 -7.21 4.02 7.14
CA ARG A 145 -7.86 5.04 7.98
C ARG A 145 -9.33 5.28 7.65
N LEU A 146 -9.84 4.69 6.57
CA LEU A 146 -11.19 4.91 6.02
C LEU A 146 -12.03 3.62 5.92
N ASP A 147 -11.70 2.60 6.71
CA ASP A 147 -12.45 1.33 6.79
C ASP A 147 -12.61 0.58 5.45
N TYR A 148 -11.67 0.76 4.51
CA TYR A 148 -11.58 -0.09 3.32
C TYR A 148 -11.35 -1.55 3.71
N THR A 149 -11.78 -2.49 2.86
CA THR A 149 -11.71 -3.90 3.26
C THR A 149 -10.27 -4.42 3.24
N PRO A 150 -9.89 -5.31 4.19
CA PRO A 150 -8.55 -5.89 4.22
C PRO A 150 -8.07 -6.47 2.88
N PHE A 151 -8.98 -7.01 2.06
CA PHE A 151 -8.66 -7.56 0.73
C PHE A 151 -8.29 -6.48 -0.29
N GLU A 152 -8.92 -5.30 -0.25
CA GLU A 152 -8.51 -4.16 -1.08
C GLU A 152 -7.11 -3.70 -0.69
N LEU A 153 -6.85 -3.53 0.61
CA LEU A 153 -5.54 -3.12 1.12
C LEU A 153 -4.45 -4.12 0.72
N LEU A 154 -4.73 -5.43 0.82
CA LEU A 154 -3.82 -6.49 0.40
C LEU A 154 -3.57 -6.46 -1.11
N GLY A 155 -4.57 -6.13 -1.94
CA GLY A 155 -4.38 -5.96 -3.38
C GLY A 155 -3.36 -4.85 -3.70
N TYR A 156 -3.49 -3.68 -3.07
CA TYR A 156 -2.51 -2.59 -3.23
C TYR A 156 -1.13 -2.98 -2.67
N LEU A 157 -1.06 -3.60 -1.49
CA LEU A 157 0.21 -4.03 -0.91
C LEU A 157 0.90 -5.12 -1.73
N GLU A 158 0.16 -6.02 -2.36
CA GLU A 158 0.72 -7.01 -3.29
C GLU A 158 1.44 -6.32 -4.45
N ARG A 159 0.83 -5.30 -5.06
CA ARG A 159 1.48 -4.51 -6.12
C ARG A 159 2.73 -3.77 -5.64
N ALA A 160 2.67 -3.19 -4.44
CA ALA A 160 3.82 -2.53 -3.84
C ALA A 160 4.98 -3.52 -3.63
N ILE A 161 4.70 -4.71 -3.11
CA ILE A 161 5.70 -5.76 -2.86
C ILE A 161 6.22 -6.39 -4.16
N GLU A 162 5.39 -6.53 -5.19
CA GLU A 162 5.82 -7.01 -6.51
C GLU A 162 6.86 -6.07 -7.14
N LEU A 163 6.71 -4.76 -6.96
CA LEU A 163 7.63 -3.73 -7.45
C LEU A 163 8.84 -3.51 -6.54
N ASP A 164 8.68 -3.64 -5.22
CA ASP A 164 9.70 -3.33 -4.20
C ASP A 164 9.72 -4.43 -3.11
N ASP A 165 10.28 -5.58 -3.47
CA ASP A 165 10.26 -6.83 -2.68
C ASP A 165 11.18 -6.83 -1.44
N LYS A 166 11.90 -5.73 -1.21
CA LYS A 166 12.82 -5.55 -0.06
C LYS A 166 12.48 -4.34 0.79
N ASN A 167 11.28 -3.81 0.65
CA ASN A 167 10.84 -2.69 1.47
C ASN A 167 10.10 -3.18 2.72
N ALA A 168 10.77 -3.04 3.86
CA ALA A 168 10.26 -3.44 5.17
C ALA A 168 8.86 -2.89 5.47
N ARG A 169 8.53 -1.67 5.03
CA ARG A 169 7.25 -1.03 5.34
C ARG A 169 6.08 -1.77 4.69
N TRP A 170 6.24 -2.29 3.48
CA TRP A 170 5.16 -3.03 2.81
C TRP A 170 4.86 -4.36 3.50
N TYR A 171 5.90 -5.06 3.96
CA TYR A 171 5.74 -6.28 4.75
C TYR A 171 5.15 -6.01 6.13
N TRP A 172 5.57 -4.93 6.79
CA TRP A 172 4.98 -4.52 8.07
C TRP A 172 3.49 -4.19 7.91
N ASN A 173 3.12 -3.36 6.94
CA ASN A 173 1.72 -3.05 6.65
C ASN A 173 0.91 -4.32 6.34
N ARG A 174 1.45 -5.24 5.53
CA ARG A 174 0.81 -6.53 5.25
C ARG A 174 0.59 -7.35 6.51
N SER A 175 1.55 -7.39 7.44
CA SER A 175 1.41 -8.09 8.71
C SER A 175 0.24 -7.54 9.55
N LEU A 176 0.04 -6.21 9.56
CA LEU A 176 -1.06 -5.57 10.27
C LEU A 176 -2.42 -5.98 9.68
N ILE A 177 -2.55 -5.99 8.35
CA ILE A 177 -3.80 -6.36 7.68
C ILE A 177 -4.12 -7.85 7.84
N LEU A 178 -3.11 -8.72 7.77
CA LEU A 178 -3.30 -10.16 8.03
C LEU A 178 -3.67 -10.41 9.50
N THR A 179 -3.11 -9.65 10.43
CA THR A 179 -3.48 -9.70 11.85
C THR A 179 -4.93 -9.27 12.06
N GLU A 180 -5.40 -8.25 11.35
CA GLU A 180 -6.80 -7.83 11.36
C GLU A 180 -7.73 -8.93 10.81
N LEU A 181 -7.37 -9.54 9.68
CA LEU A 181 -8.11 -10.68 9.13
C LEU A 181 -8.18 -11.85 10.10
N TYR A 182 -7.08 -12.15 10.80
CA TYR A 182 -7.08 -13.14 11.88
C TYR A 182 -8.07 -12.75 12.99
N LYS A 183 -8.04 -11.52 13.50
CA LYS A 183 -8.96 -11.07 14.55
C LYS A 183 -10.43 -11.15 14.11
N ASN A 184 -10.71 -10.82 12.86
CA ASN A 184 -12.08 -10.80 12.34
C ASN A 184 -12.61 -12.19 12.00
N LEU A 185 -11.76 -13.08 11.46
CA LEU A 185 -12.16 -14.37 10.92
C LEU A 185 -11.77 -15.57 11.80
N GLN A 186 -10.91 -15.36 12.80
CA GLN A 186 -10.42 -16.38 13.72
C GLN A 186 -9.82 -17.60 13.00
N HIS A 187 -9.05 -17.34 11.92
CA HIS A 187 -8.44 -18.38 11.12
C HIS A 187 -6.91 -18.33 11.22
N ASP A 188 -6.32 -19.32 11.88
CA ASP A 188 -4.89 -19.33 12.28
C ASP A 188 -3.91 -19.17 11.11
N ALA A 189 -4.26 -19.62 9.91
CA ALA A 189 -3.41 -19.41 8.74
C ALA A 189 -3.13 -17.92 8.45
N PHE A 190 -4.05 -17.00 8.78
CA PHE A 190 -3.78 -15.56 8.68
C PHE A 190 -2.78 -15.09 9.73
N LEU A 191 -2.86 -15.60 10.97
CA LEU A 191 -1.89 -15.29 12.01
C LEU A 191 -0.50 -15.80 11.63
N GLU A 192 -0.40 -17.03 11.13
CA GLU A 192 0.87 -17.60 10.64
C GLU A 192 1.50 -16.72 9.56
N GLN A 193 0.72 -16.30 8.55
CA GLN A 193 1.24 -15.46 7.48
C GLN A 193 1.51 -14.02 7.95
N ALA A 194 0.81 -13.51 8.96
CA ALA A 194 1.10 -12.22 9.59
C ALA A 194 2.48 -12.24 10.27
N LEU A 195 2.80 -13.31 11.00
CA LEU A 195 4.11 -13.49 11.64
C LEU A 195 5.22 -13.61 10.61
N ILE A 196 5.03 -14.37 9.53
CA ILE A 196 6.00 -14.46 8.43
C ILE A 196 6.22 -13.08 7.78
N ALA A 197 5.16 -12.32 7.52
CA ALA A 197 5.29 -10.96 6.97
C ALA A 197 6.05 -10.04 7.93
N LEU A 198 5.86 -10.19 9.24
CA LEU A 198 6.58 -9.41 10.23
C LEU A 198 8.07 -9.77 10.30
N GLU A 199 8.42 -11.06 10.19
CA GLU A 199 9.82 -11.51 10.09
C GLU A 199 10.49 -10.93 8.83
N GLN A 200 9.77 -10.92 7.71
CA GLN A 200 10.25 -10.26 6.48
C GLN A 200 10.48 -8.77 6.71
N ALA A 201 9.53 -8.09 7.34
CA ALA A 201 9.67 -6.67 7.68
C ALA A 201 10.91 -6.40 8.54
N GLN A 202 11.17 -7.21 9.57
CA GLN A 202 12.38 -7.12 10.39
C GLN A 202 13.65 -7.32 9.56
N SER A 203 13.67 -8.35 8.71
CA SER A 203 14.85 -8.71 7.91
C SER A 203 15.25 -7.62 6.91
N TYR A 204 14.25 -6.89 6.39
CA TYR A 204 14.46 -5.82 5.42
C TYR A 204 14.59 -4.44 6.04
N CYS A 205 14.33 -4.30 7.35
CA CYS A 205 14.41 -3.03 8.06
C CYS A 205 15.88 -2.63 8.26
N ARG A 206 16.29 -1.56 7.58
CA ARG A 206 17.66 -1.04 7.62
C ARG A 206 17.95 -0.27 8.91
N ASP A 207 19.22 -0.14 9.25
CA ASP A 207 19.67 0.43 10.52
C ASP A 207 19.18 1.88 10.73
N GLU A 208 19.09 2.65 9.65
CA GLU A 208 18.63 4.04 9.68
C GLU A 208 17.11 4.21 9.89
N GLN A 209 16.29 3.16 9.69
CA GLN A 209 14.83 3.20 9.80
C GLN A 209 14.37 2.99 11.27
N GLN A 210 14.84 3.81 12.20
CA GLN A 210 14.65 3.61 13.65
C GLN A 210 13.17 3.65 14.09
N SER A 211 12.38 4.57 13.52
CA SER A 211 10.95 4.68 13.81
C SER A 211 10.18 3.44 13.36
N LEU A 212 10.37 3.02 12.11
CA LEU A 212 9.80 1.78 11.57
C LEU A 212 10.24 0.55 12.37
N ARG A 213 11.52 0.46 12.75
CA ARG A 213 12.04 -0.62 13.60
C ARG A 213 11.27 -0.71 14.91
N SER A 214 11.09 0.42 15.60
CA SER A 214 10.33 0.49 16.85
C SER A 214 8.87 0.06 16.66
N ALA A 215 8.25 0.45 15.53
CA ALA A 215 6.87 0.06 15.21
C ALA A 215 6.75 -1.46 14.93
N ILE A 216 7.72 -2.03 14.21
CA ILE A 216 7.80 -3.47 13.97
C ILE A 216 7.98 -4.22 15.30
N GLU A 217 8.91 -3.80 16.15
CA GLU A 217 9.16 -4.39 17.47
C GLU A 217 7.93 -4.35 18.37
N ASN A 218 7.24 -3.21 18.44
CA ASN A 218 5.97 -3.10 19.17
C ASN A 218 4.91 -4.08 18.62
N THR A 219 4.83 -4.21 17.29
CA THR A 219 3.90 -5.15 16.66
C THR A 219 4.22 -6.60 17.03
N VAL A 220 5.51 -6.97 17.11
CA VAL A 220 5.97 -8.29 17.57
C VAL A 220 5.50 -8.54 19.01
N GLU A 221 5.72 -7.57 19.88
CA GLU A 221 5.37 -7.67 21.30
C GLU A 221 3.87 -7.88 21.48
N ASN A 222 3.05 -7.11 20.77
CA ASN A 222 1.59 -7.27 20.79
C ASN A 222 1.16 -8.62 20.23
N MET A 223 1.86 -9.16 19.23
CA MET A 223 1.53 -10.47 18.66
C MET A 223 1.88 -11.66 19.56
N ARG A 224 2.73 -11.48 20.59
CA ARG A 224 3.01 -12.55 21.56
C ARG A 224 1.75 -13.02 22.29
N GLU A 225 0.76 -12.14 22.48
CA GLU A 225 -0.52 -12.46 23.10
C GLU A 225 -1.35 -13.49 22.31
N TYR A 226 -1.04 -13.72 21.02
CA TYR A 226 -1.73 -14.70 20.18
C TYR A 226 -1.00 -16.04 20.10
N ILE A 227 0.24 -16.13 20.60
CA ILE A 227 1.10 -17.32 20.51
C ILE A 227 1.21 -18.03 21.87
N PHE A 228 1.07 -17.29 22.97
CA PHE A 228 1.18 -17.77 24.36
C PHE A 228 -0.14 -17.63 25.09
#